data_AF-A0A550GM14-F1
#
_entry.id   AF-A0A550GM14-F1
#
_cell.length_a   1.000
_cell.length_b   1.000
_cell.length_c   1.000
_cell.angle_alpha   90.00
_cell.angle_beta   90.00
_cell.angle_gamma   90.00
#
_symmetry.space_group_name_H-M   'P 1'
#
loop_
_entity.id
_entity.type
_entity.pdbx_description
1 polymer ?
#
loop_
_entity_poly.entity_id
_entity_poly.type
_entity_poly.pdbx_seq_one_letter_code
_entity_poly.pdbx_strand_id
1 'polypeptide(L)' 'MSEMTTDILEQNLGKIVLVRLKGGKSLRGRLKGFDQHLNLVLEETDDTTNIENTRKLGLIIVRGDNVVLISPPPR' A
#
# COMPACT_ATOMS: atom_id res chain seq x y z
N MET A 1 2.89 18.34 4.63
CA MET A 1 3.21 16.90 4.70
C MET A 1 4.55 16.80 5.39
N SER A 2 4.67 16.05 6.49
CA SER A 2 5.97 15.98 7.18
C SER A 2 6.93 15.16 6.31
N GLU A 3 8.14 15.68 6.08
CA GLU A 3 9.22 15.01 5.34
C GLU A 3 9.42 13.56 5.84
N MET A 4 9.27 13.36 7.15
CA MET A 4 9.35 12.05 7.80
C MET A 4 8.40 10.98 7.21
N THR A 5 7.21 11.34 6.72
CA THR A 5 6.26 10.37 6.13
C THR A 5 6.68 9.91 4.74
N THR A 6 7.19 10.82 3.92
CA THR A 6 7.70 10.49 2.59
C THR A 6 8.98 9.67 2.70
N ASP A 7 9.87 10.01 3.63
CA ASP A 7 11.12 9.28 3.88
C ASP A 7 10.85 7.80 4.21
N ILE A 8 9.83 7.52 5.02
CA ILE A 8 9.43 6.15 5.36
C ILE A 8 8.99 5.40 4.10
N LEU A 9 8.20 6.02 3.22
CA LEU A 9 7.75 5.35 1.99
C LEU A 9 8.90 5.14 1.00
N GLU A 10 9.82 6.09 0.87
CA GLU A 10 11.03 5.95 0.06
C GLU A 10 11.89 4.77 0.52
N GLN A 11 12.13 4.65 1.84
CA GLN A 11 12.87 3.53 2.43
C GLN A 11 12.20 2.17 2.23
N ASN A 12 10.92 2.15 1.84
CA ASN A 12 10.14 0.94 1.62
C ASN A 12 9.76 0.71 0.15
N LEU A 13 10.32 1.50 -0.78
CA LEU A 13 10.25 1.17 -2.21
C LEU A 13 10.84 -0.23 -2.47
N GLY A 14 10.16 -0.98 -3.32
CA GLY A 14 10.48 -2.37 -3.65
C GLY A 14 10.09 -3.40 -2.59
N LYS A 15 9.61 -2.99 -1.40
CA LYS A 15 9.21 -3.90 -0.31
C LYS A 15 7.71 -4.16 -0.30
N ILE A 16 7.30 -5.24 0.35
CA ILE A 16 5.88 -5.55 0.57
C ILE A 16 5.36 -4.67 1.69
N VAL A 17 4.28 -3.94 1.41
CA VAL A 17 3.55 -3.11 2.36
C VAL A 17 2.12 -3.61 2.51
N LEU A 18 1.54 -3.39 3.69
CA LEU A 18 0.12 -3.61 3.93
C LEU A 18 -0.60 -2.27 3.85
N VAL A 19 -1.69 -2.20 3.09
CA VAL A 19 -2.47 -0.98 2.93
C VAL A 19 -3.91 -1.26 3.35
N ARG A 20 -4.42 -0.47 4.29
CA ARG A 20 -5.85 -0.47 4.64
C ARG A 20 -6.53 0.71 3.99
N LEU A 21 -7.63 0.46 3.31
CA LEU A 21 -8.45 1.48 2.66
C LEU A 21 -9.73 1.75 3.45
N LYS A 22 -10.40 2.85 3.11
CA LYS A 22 -11.78 3.14 3.53
C LYS A 22 -12.68 1.95 3.18
N GLY A 23 -13.68 1.70 4.03
CA GLY A 23 -14.60 0.56 3.87
C GLY A 23 -14.02 -0.80 4.29
N GLY A 24 -12.88 -0.81 4.99
CA GLY A 24 -12.30 -2.03 5.58
C GLY A 24 -11.48 -2.89 4.62
N LYS A 25 -11.34 -2.47 3.36
CA LYS A 25 -10.56 -3.18 2.36
C LYS A 25 -9.08 -3.22 2.76
N SER A 26 -8.45 -4.38 2.66
CA SER A 26 -7.04 -4.59 3.01
C SER A 26 -6.29 -5.14 1.80
N LEU A 27 -5.13 -4.56 1.51
CA LEU A 27 -4.27 -4.93 0.40
C LEU A 27 -2.88 -5.29 0.92
N ARG A 28 -2.22 -6.23 0.24
CA ARG A 28 -0.80 -6.54 0.41
C ARG A 28 -0.14 -6.47 -0.96
N GLY A 29 0.83 -5.59 -1.14
CA GLY A 29 1.50 -5.44 -2.44
C GLY A 29 2.89 -4.85 -2.30
N ARG A 30 3.67 -4.94 -3.38
CA ARG A 30 5.01 -4.36 -3.47
C ARG A 30 4.92 -2.88 -3.81
N LEU A 31 5.39 -2.00 -2.93
CA LEU A 31 5.40 -0.57 -3.19
C LEU A 31 6.40 -0.24 -4.30
N LYS A 32 5.91 0.28 -5.43
CA LYS A 32 6.74 0.63 -6.59
C LYS A 32 6.98 2.11 -6.74
N GLY A 33 6.05 2.92 -6.25
CA GLY A 33 6.13 4.36 -6.27
C GLY A 33 4.98 4.98 -5.51
N PHE A 34 5.12 6.26 -5.21
CA PHE A 34 4.06 7.05 -4.61
C PHE A 34 4.24 8.53 -5.00
N ASP A 35 3.23 9.35 -4.71
CA ASP A 35 3.30 10.80 -4.89
C ASP A 35 2.95 11.59 -3.62
N GLN A 36 2.98 12.91 -3.71
CA GLN A 36 2.65 13.82 -2.61
C GLN A 36 1.22 13.69 -2.07
N HIS A 37 0.31 13.09 -2.84
CA HIS A 37 -1.07 12.84 -2.42
C HIS A 37 -1.23 11.44 -1.79
N LEU A 38 -0.12 10.70 -1.64
CA LEU A 38 -0.08 9.31 -1.21
C LEU A 38 -0.86 8.37 -2.15
N ASN A 39 -0.96 8.72 -3.43
CA ASN A 39 -1.33 7.72 -4.43
C ASN A 39 -0.20 6.70 -4.49
N LEU A 40 -0.53 5.41 -4.47
CA LEU A 40 0.47 4.33 -4.42
C LEU A 40 0.41 3.53 -5.71
N VAL A 41 1.58 3.17 -6.25
CA VAL A 41 1.71 2.15 -7.27
C VAL A 41 2.12 0.85 -6.57
N LEU A 42 1.28 -0.18 -6.67
CA LEU A 42 1.53 -1.47 -6.05
C LEU A 42 1.61 -2.56 -7.13
N GLU A 43 2.69 -3.35 -7.11
CA GLU A 43 2.84 -4.56 -7.93
C GLU A 43 2.62 -5.83 -7.10
N GLU A 44 2.38 -6.95 -7.78
CA GLU A 44 2.18 -8.26 -7.13
C GLU A 44 1.11 -8.19 -6.03
N THR A 45 0.08 -7.37 -6.25
CA THR A 45 -0.86 -7.00 -5.19
C THR A 45 -1.92 -8.07 -5.00
N ASP A 46 -2.21 -8.38 -3.75
CA ASP A 46 -3.29 -9.24 -3.28
C ASP A 46 -4.33 -8.40 -2.51
N ASP A 47 -5.60 -8.65 -2.78
CA ASP A 47 -6.71 -8.25 -1.92
C ASP A 47 -6.80 -9.24 -0.75
N THR A 48 -6.45 -8.77 0.45
CA THR A 48 -6.40 -9.56 1.69
C THR A 48 -7.54 -9.20 2.64
N THR A 49 -8.59 -8.56 2.13
CA THR A 49 -9.77 -8.18 2.93
C THR A 49 -10.44 -9.39 3.55
N ASN A 50 -10.53 -10.49 2.81
CA ASN A 50 -10.95 -11.79 3.33
C ASN A 50 -9.74 -12.73 3.34
N ILE A 51 -9.31 -13.15 4.53
CA ILE A 51 -8.14 -14.02 4.73
C ILE A 51 -8.33 -15.38 4.05
N GLU A 52 -9.55 -15.91 4.02
CA GLU A 52 -9.86 -17.20 3.40
C GLU A 52 -9.96 -17.11 1.87
N ASN A 53 -10.13 -15.90 1.33
CA ASN A 53 -10.29 -15.68 -0.12
C ASN A 53 -9.43 -14.50 -0.60
N THR A 54 -8.11 -14.72 -0.57
CA THR A 54 -7.16 -13.74 -1.09
C THR A 54 -7.23 -13.70 -2.61
N ARG A 55 -7.50 -12.52 -3.19
CA ARG A 55 -7.61 -12.34 -4.65
C ARG A 55 -6.39 -11.59 -5.21
N LYS A 56 -5.73 -12.16 -6.22
CA LYS A 56 -4.65 -11.48 -6.95
C LYS A 56 -5.20 -10.33 -7.80
N LEU A 57 -4.59 -9.17 -7.68
CA LEU A 57 -4.90 -7.94 -8.43
C LEU A 57 -3.77 -7.55 -9.40
N GLY A 58 -2.52 -7.94 -9.11
CA GLY A 58 -1.36 -7.62 -9.96
C GLY A 58 -0.85 -6.18 -9.77
N LEU A 59 -0.65 -5.46 -10.87
CA LEU A 59 -0.24 -4.05 -10.86
C LEU A 59 -1.48 -3.15 -10.74
N ILE A 60 -1.55 -2.36 -9.69
CA ILE A 60 -2.65 -1.42 -9.44
C ILE A 60 -2.14 -0.06 -8.99
N ILE A 61 -2.97 0.97 -9.17
CA ILE A 61 -2.80 2.27 -8.55
C ILE A 61 -3.87 2.44 -7.47
N VAL A 62 -3.45 2.79 -6.26
CA VAL A 62 -4.32 3.08 -5.12
C VAL A 62 -4.41 4.59 -4.96
N ARG A 63 -5.64 5.13 -4.89
CA ARG A 63 -5.85 6.56 -4.66
C ARG A 63 -5.61 6.91 -3.18
N GLY A 64 -4.76 7.90 -2.91
CA GLY A 64 -4.27 8.22 -1.56
C GLY A 64 -5.34 8.71 -0.60
N ASP A 65 -6.40 9.34 -1.09
CA ASP A 65 -7.55 9.75 -0.29
C ASP A 65 -8.34 8.56 0.29
N ASN A 66 -8.22 7.37 -0.30
CA ASN A 66 -8.83 6.14 0.17
C ASN A 66 -7.93 5.39 1.15
N VAL A 67 -6.66 5.77 1.28
CA VAL A 67 -5.72 5.14 2.20
C VAL A 67 -6.01 5.59 3.63
N VAL A 68 -6.15 4.61 4.52
CA VAL A 68 -6.31 4.82 5.97
C VAL A 68 -5.01 4.52 6.70
N LEU A 69 -4.28 3.49 6.27
CA LEU A 69 -3.02 3.08 6.88
C LEU A 69 -2.10 2.42 5.85
N ILE A 70 -0.80 2.66 6.00
CA ILE A 70 0.27 1.94 5.31
C ILE A 70 1.18 1.36 6.39
N SER A 71 1.36 0.04 6.40
CA SER A 71 2.31 -0.64 7.27
C SER A 71 3.52 -1.10 6.45
N PRO A 72 4.73 -0.63 6.76
CA PRO A 72 5.96 -1.21 6.20
C PRO A 72 6.17 -2.64 6.74
N PRO A 73 7.08 -3.42 6.13
CA PRO A 73 7.45 -4.72 6.65
C PRO A 73 8.08 -4.60 8.05
N PRO A 74 8.02 -5.67 8.88
CA PRO A 74 8.72 -5.74 10.15
C PRO A 74 10.23 -5.47 9.96
N ARG A 75 10.85 -4.80 10.93
CA ARG A 75 12.31 -4.61 10.98
C ARG A 75 13.03 -5.90 11.34
#